data_AF-A0A8T5GTP5-F1
#
_entry.id   AF-A0A8T5GTP5-F1
#
_cell.length_a   1.000
_cell.length_b   1.000
_cell.length_c   1.000
_cell.angle_alpha   90.00
_cell.angle_beta   90.00
_cell.angle_gamma   90.00
#
_symmetry.space_group_name_H-M   'P 1'
#
loop_
_entity.id
_entity.type
_entity.pdbx_description
1 polymer ?
#
loop_
_entity_poly.entity_id
_entity_poly.type
_entity_poly.pdbx_seq_one_letter_code
_entity_poly.pdbx_strand_id
1 'polypeptide(L)'
;MQMIRAINVITLACLLLLTGCFGLVDDEVSPEAEGQTTTTSNHPPTIDVWQDIQFGVEETRQFDPVTNISSVIGANVSLYHAAVDVDGDALTIGWDVDLNGITDSGVSARSGFTTLFVPLAHWHAAPNWVNPSIDTQVASIAFIATDSAGNAVSEFVHINSPPFSTSYLWSTYQFGAEDANGDTTAGTEDNMVRVTMSQGGDLNWASISVKISVNNGAPVTCDNPGATGGSCGLVEFG
;
A
#
# COMPACT_ATOMS: atom_id res chain seq x y z
N MET A 1 -52.55 71.05 -28.33
CA MET A 1 -51.40 70.73 -27.44
C MET A 1 -51.75 69.85 -26.24
N GLN A 2 -53.00 69.81 -25.75
CA GLN A 2 -53.36 68.95 -24.59
C GLN A 2 -53.48 67.44 -24.91
N MET A 3 -53.96 67.06 -26.11
CA MET A 3 -54.09 65.63 -26.48
C MET A 3 -52.76 64.89 -26.55
N ILE A 4 -51.68 65.54 -27.02
CA ILE A 4 -50.35 64.91 -27.13
C ILE A 4 -49.75 64.64 -25.75
N ARG A 5 -49.98 65.53 -24.77
CA ARG A 5 -49.58 65.29 -23.37
C ARG A 5 -50.36 64.12 -22.77
N ALA A 6 -51.66 64.02 -23.04
CA ALA A 6 -52.47 62.92 -22.52
C ALA A 6 -52.02 61.56 -23.07
N ILE A 7 -51.74 61.48 -24.37
CA ILE A 7 -51.25 60.24 -25.01
C ILE A 7 -49.88 59.84 -24.44
N ASN A 8 -48.95 60.78 -24.29
CA ASN A 8 -47.62 60.50 -23.75
C ASN A 8 -47.64 60.03 -22.28
N VAL A 9 -48.59 60.55 -21.48
CA VAL A 9 -48.76 60.13 -20.09
C VAL A 9 -49.36 58.72 -20.02
N ILE A 10 -50.32 58.40 -20.88
CA ILE A 10 -50.93 57.07 -20.94
C ILE A 10 -49.90 56.04 -21.44
N THR A 11 -49.13 56.35 -22.49
CA THR A 11 -48.10 55.42 -22.98
C THR A 11 -47.01 55.18 -21.94
N LEU A 12 -46.58 56.23 -21.21
CA LEU A 12 -45.60 56.07 -20.13
C LEU A 12 -46.16 55.26 -18.95
N ALA A 13 -47.43 55.46 -18.59
CA ALA A 13 -48.09 54.68 -17.54
C ALA A 13 -48.28 53.21 -17.95
N CYS A 14 -48.65 52.95 -19.20
CA CYS A 14 -48.73 51.59 -19.74
C CYS A 14 -47.35 50.92 -19.78
N LEU A 15 -46.30 51.65 -20.18
CA LEU A 15 -44.93 51.13 -20.15
C LEU A 15 -44.48 50.80 -18.72
N LEU A 16 -44.78 51.64 -17.74
CA LEU A 16 -44.45 51.39 -16.32
C LEU A 16 -45.20 50.17 -15.74
N LEU A 17 -46.43 49.92 -16.20
CA LEU A 17 -47.19 48.71 -15.85
C LEU A 17 -46.61 47.46 -16.55
N LEU A 18 -46.21 47.57 -17.81
CA LEU A 18 -45.62 46.48 -18.60
C LEU A 18 -44.19 46.11 -18.14
N THR A 19 -43.42 47.06 -17.60
CA THR A 19 -42.06 46.83 -17.10
C THR A 19 -42.02 46.35 -15.64
N GLY A 20 -43.17 46.04 -15.02
CA GLY A 20 -43.22 45.42 -13.68
C GLY A 20 -42.71 46.29 -12.54
N CYS A 21 -42.65 47.62 -12.70
CA CYS A 21 -42.08 48.52 -11.67
C CYS A 21 -43.04 48.86 -10.52
N PHE A 22 -44.25 48.28 -10.52
CA PHE A 22 -45.17 48.29 -9.39
C PHE A 22 -45.11 46.93 -8.71
N GLY A 23 -44.29 46.82 -7.67
CA GLY A 23 -44.24 45.67 -6.76
C GLY A 23 -45.52 45.52 -5.93
N LEU A 24 -46.63 45.18 -6.60
CA LEU A 24 -47.94 44.90 -6.00
C LEU A 24 -48.36 43.43 -6.16
N VAL A 25 -47.45 42.56 -6.55
CA VAL A 25 -47.67 41.11 -6.52
C VAL A 25 -46.87 40.50 -5.38
N ASP A 26 -47.66 39.91 -4.48
CA ASP A 26 -47.35 38.89 -3.48
C ASP A 26 -46.03 38.14 -3.74
N ASP A 27 -45.24 37.97 -2.68
CA ASP A 27 -43.84 37.52 -2.66
C ASP A 27 -43.65 36.04 -3.06
N GLU A 28 -44.62 35.43 -3.76
CA GLU A 28 -44.65 33.98 -4.01
C GLU A 28 -45.02 33.56 -5.44
N VAL A 29 -45.28 34.46 -6.39
CA VAL A 29 -45.58 34.03 -7.78
C VAL A 29 -45.06 35.02 -8.84
N SER A 30 -43.75 35.25 -8.89
CA SER A 30 -43.12 35.47 -10.20
C SER A 30 -42.72 34.10 -10.72
N PRO A 31 -43.25 33.59 -11.85
CA PRO A 31 -42.57 32.49 -12.52
C PRO A 31 -41.14 32.96 -12.82
N GLU A 32 -40.17 32.06 -12.64
CA GLU A 32 -38.77 32.31 -13.00
C GLU A 32 -38.73 32.88 -14.42
N ALA A 33 -37.98 33.95 -14.65
CA ALA A 33 -37.78 34.47 -15.98
C ALA A 33 -37.20 33.35 -16.86
N GLU A 34 -37.77 33.10 -18.05
CA GLU A 34 -37.22 32.09 -18.97
C GLU A 34 -35.75 32.44 -19.27
N GLY A 35 -34.84 31.61 -18.77
CA GLY A 35 -33.39 31.82 -18.81
C GLY A 35 -32.70 31.92 -17.45
N GLN A 36 -33.45 32.02 -16.35
CA GLN A 36 -32.90 31.96 -14.99
C GLN A 36 -32.96 30.52 -14.46
N THR A 37 -32.28 29.59 -15.13
CA THR A 37 -31.78 28.44 -14.39
C THR A 37 -30.73 28.98 -13.43
N THR A 38 -31.00 28.97 -12.13
CA THR A 38 -29.95 28.96 -11.11
C THR A 38 -29.14 27.69 -11.31
N THR A 39 -28.25 27.69 -12.31
CA THR A 39 -27.18 26.72 -12.35
C THR A 39 -26.29 27.08 -11.18
N THR A 40 -26.45 26.37 -10.06
CA THR A 40 -25.36 26.24 -9.10
C THR A 40 -24.19 25.69 -9.92
N SER A 41 -23.26 26.57 -10.28
CA SER A 41 -22.08 26.21 -11.04
C SER A 41 -21.28 25.27 -10.14
N ASN A 42 -21.32 23.98 -10.43
CA ASN A 42 -20.56 22.98 -9.69
C ASN A 42 -19.09 23.08 -10.11
N HIS A 43 -18.23 23.45 -9.19
CA HIS A 43 -16.79 23.51 -9.33
C HIS A 43 -16.17 22.13 -9.09
N PRO A 44 -15.14 21.77 -9.85
CA PRO A 44 -14.42 20.53 -9.59
C PRO A 44 -13.75 20.57 -8.20
N PRO A 45 -13.53 19.41 -7.57
CA PRO A 45 -12.75 19.33 -6.36
C PRO A 45 -11.32 19.86 -6.55
N THR A 46 -10.69 20.24 -5.44
CA THR A 46 -9.25 20.51 -5.37
C THR A 46 -8.61 19.50 -4.44
N ILE A 47 -7.44 18.98 -4.83
CA ILE A 47 -6.66 18.00 -4.07
C ILE A 47 -5.22 18.47 -3.89
N ASP A 48 -4.54 17.89 -2.90
CA ASP A 48 -3.11 18.03 -2.65
C ASP A 48 -2.58 16.71 -2.10
N VAL A 49 -1.46 16.23 -2.64
CA VAL A 49 -0.82 14.97 -2.22
C VAL A 49 0.69 15.09 -2.15
N TRP A 50 1.28 14.42 -1.17
CA TRP A 50 2.73 14.33 -1.05
C TRP A 50 3.18 13.10 -0.25
N GLN A 51 4.44 12.72 -0.45
CA GLN A 51 5.08 11.61 0.25
C GLN A 51 5.90 12.13 1.44
N ASP A 52 5.73 11.55 2.62
CA ASP A 52 6.67 11.75 3.73
C ASP A 52 7.95 10.94 3.49
N ILE A 53 9.04 11.65 3.19
CA ILE A 53 10.35 11.07 2.86
C ILE A 53 11.10 10.51 4.07
N GLN A 54 10.69 10.80 5.33
CA GLN A 54 11.41 10.31 6.50
C GLN A 54 10.99 8.89 6.91
N PHE A 55 9.73 8.51 6.72
CA PHE A 55 9.18 7.23 7.20
C PHE A 55 8.18 6.58 6.23
N GLY A 56 8.17 6.99 4.96
CA GLY A 56 7.09 6.66 4.05
C GLY A 56 7.24 5.43 3.16
N VAL A 57 8.29 4.59 3.30
CA VAL A 57 8.44 3.35 2.50
C VAL A 57 9.00 2.21 3.34
N GLU A 58 8.24 1.12 3.45
CA GLU A 58 8.63 -0.12 4.14
C GLU A 58 8.49 -1.32 3.20
N GLU A 59 9.61 -1.98 2.89
CA GLU A 59 9.62 -3.18 2.05
C GLU A 59 8.74 -4.28 2.66
N THR A 60 7.87 -4.85 1.85
CA THR A 60 7.07 -6.01 2.23
C THR A 60 7.61 -7.25 1.53
N ARG A 61 7.72 -8.35 2.27
CA ARG A 61 8.30 -9.60 1.79
C ARG A 61 7.36 -10.77 1.92
N GLN A 62 7.58 -11.75 1.05
CA GLN A 62 6.93 -13.05 1.10
C GLN A 62 7.99 -14.15 1.24
N PHE A 63 7.75 -15.02 2.22
CA PHE A 63 8.51 -16.24 2.44
C PHE A 63 7.87 -17.39 1.67
N ASP A 64 8.67 -18.09 0.86
CA ASP A 64 8.29 -19.34 0.22
C ASP A 64 8.82 -20.53 1.05
N PRO A 65 7.94 -21.34 1.68
CA PRO A 65 8.36 -22.47 2.50
C PRO A 65 8.92 -23.64 1.70
N VAL A 66 8.67 -23.71 0.38
CA VAL A 66 9.17 -24.79 -0.47
C VAL A 66 10.63 -24.55 -0.83
N THR A 67 10.97 -23.31 -1.20
CA THR A 67 12.33 -22.93 -1.59
C THR A 67 13.15 -22.37 -0.44
N ASN A 68 12.50 -22.06 0.69
CA ASN A 68 13.09 -21.38 1.86
C ASN A 68 13.66 -20.00 1.52
N ILE A 69 13.07 -19.31 0.54
CA ILE A 69 13.50 -18.00 0.05
C ILE A 69 12.54 -16.91 0.55
N SER A 70 13.09 -15.82 1.07
CA SER A 70 12.36 -14.58 1.32
C SER A 70 12.62 -13.60 0.17
N SER A 71 11.55 -13.10 -0.45
CA SER A 71 11.60 -12.19 -1.60
C SER A 71 10.76 -10.95 -1.35
N VAL A 72 11.18 -9.81 -1.91
CA VAL A 72 10.39 -8.57 -1.87
C VAL A 72 9.21 -8.69 -2.83
N ILE A 73 8.01 -8.33 -2.36
CA ILE A 73 6.77 -8.36 -3.16
C ILE A 73 6.20 -6.97 -3.44
N GLY A 74 6.78 -5.93 -2.83
CA GLY A 74 6.36 -4.55 -2.94
C GLY A 74 6.78 -3.76 -1.70
N ALA A 75 6.15 -2.63 -1.46
CA ALA A 75 6.37 -1.83 -0.26
C ALA A 75 5.08 -1.18 0.23
N ASN A 76 4.94 -1.05 1.55
CA ASN A 76 3.95 -0.19 2.15
C ASN A 76 4.46 1.25 2.10
N VAL A 77 3.61 2.15 1.60
CA VAL A 77 3.92 3.57 1.47
C VAL A 77 2.95 4.41 2.27
N SER A 78 3.43 5.44 2.95
CA SER A 78 2.58 6.38 3.70
C SER A 78 2.50 7.71 2.95
N LEU A 79 1.31 8.07 2.50
CA LEU A 79 1.06 9.22 1.65
C LEU A 79 0.06 10.15 2.32
N TYR A 80 0.37 11.45 2.31
CA TYR A 80 -0.58 12.46 2.71
C TYR A 80 -1.55 12.74 1.57
N HIS A 81 -2.81 12.95 1.92
CA HIS A 81 -3.83 13.47 1.02
C HIS A 81 -4.60 14.61 1.68
N ALA A 82 -5.10 15.51 0.84
CA ALA A 82 -6.15 16.46 1.18
C ALA A 82 -7.08 16.66 -0.01
N ALA A 83 -8.37 16.85 0.26
CA ALA A 83 -9.39 17.14 -0.75
C ALA A 83 -10.42 18.15 -0.21
N VAL A 84 -10.80 19.09 -1.06
CA VAL A 84 -11.86 20.06 -0.77
C VAL A 84 -12.74 20.25 -1.99
N ASP A 85 -14.04 20.32 -1.73
CA ASP A 85 -15.03 20.81 -2.68
C ASP A 85 -15.55 22.13 -2.12
N VAL A 86 -15.38 23.21 -2.89
CA VAL A 86 -15.74 24.56 -2.47
C VAL A 86 -17.25 24.76 -2.39
N ASP A 87 -18.03 23.94 -3.11
CA ASP A 87 -19.48 24.03 -3.12
C ASP A 87 -20.12 23.28 -1.96
N GLY A 88 -19.31 22.46 -1.25
CA GLY A 88 -19.75 21.72 -0.06
C GLY A 88 -20.41 20.37 -0.37
N ASP A 89 -20.34 19.94 -1.63
CA ASP A 89 -20.91 18.69 -2.12
C ASP A 89 -20.21 17.45 -1.56
N ALA A 90 -20.86 16.31 -1.78
CA ALA A 90 -20.30 15.01 -1.44
C ALA A 90 -19.10 14.69 -2.35
N LEU A 91 -18.03 14.20 -1.72
CA LEU A 91 -16.78 13.84 -2.39
C LEU A 91 -16.54 12.34 -2.27
N THR A 92 -16.21 11.71 -3.39
CA THR A 92 -15.58 10.39 -3.44
C THR A 92 -14.10 10.59 -3.71
N ILE A 93 -13.24 10.08 -2.82
CA ILE A 93 -11.80 10.25 -2.93
C ILE A 93 -11.07 8.92 -2.71
N GLY A 94 -9.91 8.75 -3.33
CA GLY A 94 -9.03 7.63 -3.03
C GLY A 94 -7.87 7.48 -4.01
N TRP A 95 -7.09 6.42 -3.78
CA TRP A 95 -5.86 6.14 -4.49
C TRP A 95 -6.08 5.14 -5.63
N ASP A 96 -5.45 5.41 -6.77
CA ASP A 96 -5.33 4.57 -7.94
C ASP A 96 -3.84 4.21 -8.10
N VAL A 97 -3.51 2.95 -7.80
CA VAL A 97 -2.16 2.40 -7.71
C VAL A 97 -1.72 1.82 -9.05
N ASP A 98 -2.64 1.28 -9.85
CA ASP A 98 -2.33 0.71 -11.16
C ASP A 98 -2.50 1.72 -12.32
N LEU A 99 -2.98 2.93 -12.00
CA LEU A 99 -3.19 4.06 -12.90
C LEU A 99 -4.23 3.76 -13.99
N ASN A 100 -5.24 2.93 -13.69
CA ASN A 100 -6.31 2.58 -14.63
C ASN A 100 -7.47 3.59 -14.65
N GLY A 101 -7.41 4.63 -13.81
CA GLY A 101 -8.44 5.67 -13.66
C GLY A 101 -9.57 5.30 -12.71
N ILE A 102 -9.49 4.15 -12.05
CA ILE A 102 -10.43 3.66 -11.03
C ILE A 102 -9.69 3.62 -9.71
N THR A 103 -10.32 4.14 -8.67
CA THR A 103 -9.79 4.07 -7.31
C THR A 103 -9.70 2.63 -6.81
N ASP A 104 -8.49 2.17 -6.47
CA ASP A 104 -8.24 0.89 -5.80
C ASP A 104 -8.51 0.95 -4.30
N SER A 105 -8.12 2.08 -3.68
CA SER A 105 -8.22 2.28 -2.22
C SER A 105 -8.95 3.58 -1.90
N GLY A 106 -10.24 3.47 -1.60
CA GLY A 106 -11.07 4.58 -1.17
C GLY A 106 -10.66 5.15 0.19
N VAL A 107 -10.84 6.46 0.36
CA VAL A 107 -10.55 7.16 1.62
C VAL A 107 -11.77 8.01 2.03
N SER A 108 -12.07 8.05 3.33
CA SER A 108 -13.23 8.79 3.85
C SER A 108 -12.86 10.11 4.54
N ALA A 109 -11.63 10.22 5.03
CA ALA A 109 -11.12 11.44 5.65
C ALA A 109 -10.68 12.43 4.58
N ARG A 110 -11.17 13.69 4.66
CA ARG A 110 -10.84 14.75 3.70
C ARG A 110 -9.36 15.15 3.73
N SER A 111 -8.64 14.86 4.82
CA SER A 111 -7.18 14.92 4.84
C SER A 111 -6.60 13.95 5.87
N GLY A 112 -5.33 13.59 5.68
CA GLY A 112 -4.61 12.70 6.58
C GLY A 112 -3.57 11.88 5.85
N PHE A 113 -3.08 10.84 6.51
CA PHE A 113 -2.18 9.87 5.90
C PHE A 113 -2.92 8.57 5.59
N THR A 114 -2.63 8.00 4.43
CA THR A 114 -3.06 6.66 4.03
C THR A 114 -1.84 5.78 3.84
N THR A 115 -1.82 4.60 4.45
CA THR A 115 -0.82 3.58 4.16
C THR A 115 -1.34 2.65 3.06
N LEU A 116 -0.60 2.53 1.97
CA LEU A 116 -0.97 1.72 0.81
C LEU A 116 0.11 0.69 0.53
N PHE A 117 -0.28 -0.51 0.15
CA PHE A 117 0.66 -1.47 -0.41
C PHE A 117 0.81 -1.23 -1.91
N VAL A 118 2.04 -1.02 -2.38
CA VAL A 118 2.37 -0.88 -3.80
C VAL A 118 3.08 -2.15 -4.26
N PRO A 119 2.42 -3.00 -5.07
CA PRO A 119 3.01 -4.23 -5.59
C PRO A 119 4.29 -3.95 -6.37
N LEU A 120 5.25 -4.88 -6.32
CA LEU A 120 6.54 -4.79 -7.01
C LEU A 120 6.40 -4.47 -8.51
N ALA A 121 5.31 -4.90 -9.15
CA ALA A 121 5.03 -4.66 -10.56
C ALA A 121 4.86 -3.17 -10.94
N HIS A 122 4.53 -2.30 -9.98
CA HIS A 122 4.37 -0.86 -10.20
C HIS A 122 5.64 -0.06 -9.88
N TRP A 123 6.72 -0.73 -9.47
CA TRP A 123 8.00 -0.10 -9.22
C TRP A 123 8.91 -0.22 -10.44
N HIS A 124 9.68 0.84 -10.67
CA HIS A 124 10.65 0.91 -11.74
C HIS A 124 12.03 1.26 -11.19
N ALA A 125 13.05 0.57 -11.70
CA ALA A 125 14.44 0.91 -11.42
C ALA A 125 14.76 2.29 -12.00
N ALA A 126 15.10 3.23 -11.14
CA ALA A 126 15.65 4.53 -11.50
C ALA A 126 17.18 4.44 -11.49
N PRO A 127 17.85 4.63 -12.65
CA PRO A 127 19.29 4.46 -12.77
C PRO A 127 20.08 5.39 -11.83
N ASN A 128 21.06 4.83 -11.13
CA ASN A 128 21.98 5.60 -10.31
C ASN A 128 23.29 5.88 -11.07
N TRP A 129 23.46 7.13 -11.50
CA TRP A 129 24.64 7.58 -12.24
C TRP A 129 25.96 7.52 -11.46
N VAL A 130 25.89 7.53 -10.12
CA VAL A 130 27.07 7.46 -9.24
C VAL A 130 27.44 6.01 -8.96
N ASN A 131 26.45 5.13 -8.79
CA ASN A 131 26.67 3.70 -8.60
C ASN A 131 25.68 2.87 -9.45
N PRO A 132 26.07 2.48 -10.68
CA PRO A 132 25.20 1.75 -11.61
C PRO A 132 24.81 0.34 -11.15
N SER A 133 25.40 -0.16 -10.06
CA SER A 133 25.05 -1.46 -9.48
C SER A 133 23.95 -1.36 -8.41
N ILE A 134 23.45 -0.15 -8.14
CA ILE A 134 22.53 0.17 -7.05
C ILE A 134 21.42 1.08 -7.61
N ASP A 135 20.44 0.48 -8.28
CA ASP A 135 19.28 1.20 -8.81
C ASP A 135 18.26 1.48 -7.71
N THR A 136 17.99 2.77 -7.47
CA THR A 136 16.85 3.21 -6.67
C THR A 136 15.53 2.77 -7.30
N GLN A 137 14.45 2.75 -6.54
CA GLN A 137 13.13 2.38 -7.05
C GLN A 137 12.20 3.59 -7.05
N VAL A 138 11.39 3.71 -8.11
CA VAL A 138 10.38 4.75 -8.25
C VAL A 138 9.03 4.12 -8.58
N ALA A 139 7.98 4.58 -7.91
CA ALA A 139 6.60 4.28 -8.26
C ALA A 139 5.82 5.59 -8.43
N SER A 140 4.77 5.56 -9.25
CA SER A 140 3.82 6.67 -9.37
C SER A 140 2.43 6.17 -9.03
N ILE A 141 1.72 6.93 -8.21
CA ILE A 141 0.34 6.64 -7.77
C ILE A 141 -0.48 7.89 -8.03
N ALA A 142 -1.75 7.72 -8.38
CA ALA A 142 -2.69 8.82 -8.49
C ALA A 142 -3.62 8.89 -7.28
N PHE A 143 -3.94 10.10 -6.84
CA PHE A 143 -5.08 10.36 -5.98
C PHE A 143 -6.17 10.99 -6.81
N ILE A 144 -7.39 10.46 -6.71
CA ILE A 144 -8.54 10.87 -7.51
C ILE A 144 -9.61 11.39 -6.56
N ALA A 145 -10.22 12.52 -6.92
CA ALA A 145 -11.42 13.03 -6.28
C ALA A 145 -12.51 13.24 -7.33
N THR A 146 -13.75 12.86 -7.01
CA THR A 146 -14.93 13.05 -7.86
C THR A 146 -16.07 13.58 -7.01
N ASP A 147 -16.68 14.68 -7.45
CA ASP A 147 -17.84 15.29 -6.79
C ASP A 147 -19.16 14.61 -7.18
N SER A 148 -20.27 15.12 -6.63
CA SER A 148 -21.62 14.62 -6.86
C SER A 148 -22.16 14.89 -8.26
N ALA A 149 -21.64 15.93 -8.94
CA ALA A 149 -21.96 16.27 -10.32
C ALA A 149 -21.12 15.49 -11.35
N GLY A 150 -20.12 14.72 -10.89
CA GLY A 150 -19.22 13.92 -11.69
C GLY A 150 -17.99 14.65 -12.21
N ASN A 151 -17.69 15.88 -11.74
CA ASN A 151 -16.39 16.47 -12.05
C ASN A 151 -15.32 15.79 -11.22
N ALA A 152 -14.19 15.51 -11.86
CA ALA A 152 -13.10 14.79 -11.25
C ALA A 152 -11.77 15.53 -11.43
N VAL A 153 -10.90 15.37 -10.44
CA VAL A 153 -9.51 15.81 -10.47
C VAL A 153 -8.62 14.65 -10.04
N SER A 154 -7.41 14.60 -10.59
CA SER A 154 -6.40 13.61 -10.22
C SER A 154 -5.04 14.26 -10.09
N GLU A 155 -4.25 13.81 -9.12
CA GLU A 155 -2.87 14.27 -8.92
C GLU A 155 -1.94 13.08 -8.73
N PHE A 156 -0.76 13.13 -9.34
CA PHE A 156 0.26 12.12 -9.18
C PHE A 156 1.17 12.44 -8.00
N VAL A 157 1.48 11.40 -7.23
CA VAL A 157 2.61 11.41 -6.29
C VAL A 157 3.66 10.43 -6.78
N HIS A 158 4.90 10.93 -6.87
CA HIS A 158 6.06 10.12 -7.23
C HIS A 158 6.78 9.69 -5.96
N ILE A 159 6.91 8.39 -5.79
CA ILE A 159 7.49 7.77 -4.62
C ILE A 159 8.90 7.35 -4.95
N ASN A 160 9.88 7.89 -4.21
CA ASN A 160 11.26 7.46 -4.33
C ASN A 160 11.62 6.54 -3.16
N SER A 161 12.27 5.42 -3.48
CA SER A 161 12.76 4.46 -2.51
C SER A 161 14.23 4.14 -2.78
N PRO A 162 15.03 3.87 -1.73
CA PRO A 162 16.27 3.13 -1.89
C PRO A 162 16.06 1.84 -2.70
N PRO A 163 17.14 1.26 -3.25
CA PRO A 163 17.09 -0.03 -3.93
C PRO A 163 16.40 -1.06 -3.07
N PHE A 164 15.52 -1.84 -3.68
CA PHE A 164 14.98 -2.99 -3.00
C PHE A 164 16.07 -4.01 -2.77
N SER A 165 16.09 -4.53 -1.56
CA SER A 165 16.99 -5.58 -1.15
C SER A 165 16.77 -6.87 -1.96
N THR A 166 17.85 -7.64 -2.12
CA THR A 166 17.79 -8.90 -2.85
C THR A 166 17.06 -9.99 -2.07
N SER A 167 16.58 -11.00 -2.79
CA SER A 167 16.07 -12.23 -2.18
C SER A 167 17.18 -12.97 -1.45
N TYR A 168 16.86 -13.57 -0.30
CA TYR A 168 17.82 -14.37 0.47
C TYR A 168 17.17 -15.63 1.04
N LEU A 169 18.01 -16.63 1.31
CA LEU A 169 17.60 -17.85 2.00
C LEU A 169 17.29 -17.49 3.46
N TRP A 170 16.04 -17.74 3.87
CA TRP A 170 15.60 -17.47 5.23
C TRP A 170 15.79 -18.75 6.06
N SER A 171 16.89 -18.87 6.78
CA SER A 171 17.14 -20.02 7.66
C SER A 171 17.17 -19.56 9.12
N THR A 172 16.20 -20.02 9.91
CA THR A 172 16.17 -19.76 11.35
C THR A 172 17.17 -20.64 12.10
N TYR A 173 17.42 -21.85 11.60
CA TYR A 173 18.43 -22.79 12.09
C TYR A 173 19.06 -23.53 10.92
N GLN A 174 20.40 -23.56 10.86
CA GLN A 174 21.15 -24.28 9.83
C GLN A 174 22.09 -25.27 10.50
N PHE A 175 22.05 -26.53 10.06
CA PHE A 175 22.93 -27.59 10.52
C PHE A 175 23.79 -28.11 9.37
N GLY A 176 25.10 -28.10 9.56
CA GLY A 176 26.04 -28.89 8.77
C GLY A 176 26.30 -30.21 9.47
N ALA A 177 26.55 -31.25 8.70
CA ALA A 177 27.01 -32.53 9.21
C ALA A 177 28.29 -32.93 8.46
N GLU A 178 29.31 -33.31 9.20
CA GLU A 178 30.56 -33.86 8.65
C GLU A 178 30.84 -35.22 9.28
N ASP A 179 31.61 -36.04 8.58
CA ASP A 179 32.17 -37.26 9.15
C ASP A 179 33.03 -36.90 10.37
N ALA A 180 32.86 -37.61 11.49
CA ALA A 180 33.61 -37.31 12.71
C ALA A 180 35.09 -37.75 12.65
N ASN A 181 35.53 -38.27 11.49
CA ASN A 181 36.91 -38.51 11.10
C ASN A 181 37.62 -39.59 11.94
N GLY A 182 36.85 -40.56 12.45
CA GLY A 182 37.31 -41.73 13.20
C GLY A 182 37.08 -43.03 12.43
N ASP A 183 37.92 -44.03 12.67
CA ASP A 183 37.68 -45.38 12.13
C ASP A 183 36.39 -45.94 12.73
N THR A 184 35.45 -46.38 11.89
CA THR A 184 34.31 -47.18 12.35
C THR A 184 34.78 -48.56 12.76
N THR A 185 34.47 -48.98 13.97
CA THR A 185 34.80 -50.29 14.51
C THR A 185 33.55 -51.17 14.62
N ALA A 186 33.71 -52.39 15.13
CA ALA A 186 32.57 -53.23 15.50
C ALA A 186 32.02 -52.89 16.90
N GLY A 187 32.57 -51.86 17.56
CA GLY A 187 32.15 -51.37 18.86
C GLY A 187 30.97 -50.40 18.78
N THR A 188 30.59 -49.84 19.92
CA THR A 188 29.46 -48.89 20.05
C THR A 188 29.91 -47.48 20.44
N GLU A 189 31.23 -47.25 20.49
CA GLU A 189 31.83 -46.01 20.99
C GLU A 189 32.42 -45.14 19.85
N ASP A 190 32.09 -45.46 18.60
CA ASP A 190 32.60 -44.73 17.45
C ASP A 190 31.92 -43.36 17.33
N ASN A 191 32.73 -42.34 17.06
CA ASN A 191 32.21 -41.04 16.65
C ASN A 191 31.82 -41.13 15.17
N MET A 192 30.53 -41.00 14.87
CA MET A 192 30.02 -41.20 13.52
C MET A 192 29.94 -39.89 12.73
N VAL A 193 29.16 -38.94 13.23
CA VAL A 193 28.86 -37.68 12.52
C VAL A 193 28.96 -36.54 13.50
N ARG A 194 29.68 -35.49 13.12
CA ARG A 194 29.65 -34.22 13.83
C ARG A 194 28.60 -33.34 13.18
N VAL A 195 27.61 -32.92 13.96
CA VAL A 195 26.62 -31.94 13.53
C VAL A 195 26.98 -30.59 14.12
N THR A 196 27.11 -29.57 13.28
CA THR A 196 27.40 -28.19 13.68
C THR A 196 26.25 -27.30 13.27
N MET A 197 25.68 -26.59 14.24
CA MET A 197 24.73 -25.53 13.94
C MET A 197 25.51 -24.28 13.48
N SER A 198 25.40 -23.94 12.19
CA SER A 198 26.07 -22.76 11.61
C SER A 198 25.24 -21.49 11.73
N GLN A 199 23.95 -21.61 12.08
CA GLN A 199 23.02 -20.49 12.26
C GLN A 199 21.90 -20.92 13.23
N GLY A 200 21.49 -20.05 14.15
CA GLY A 200 20.40 -20.31 15.09
C GLY A 200 20.59 -19.63 16.46
N GLY A 201 19.55 -19.67 17.29
CA GLY A 201 19.63 -19.34 18.72
C GLY A 201 19.87 -20.58 19.59
N ASP A 202 20.04 -20.39 20.90
CA ASP A 202 20.20 -21.51 21.84
C ASP A 202 19.02 -22.49 21.71
N LEU A 203 19.33 -23.77 21.48
CA LEU A 203 18.33 -24.83 21.44
C LEU A 203 18.22 -25.48 22.81
N ASN A 204 17.00 -25.74 23.26
CA ASN A 204 16.79 -26.58 24.42
C ASN A 204 16.96 -28.05 24.00
N TRP A 205 18.08 -28.67 24.38
CA TRP A 205 18.39 -30.08 24.08
C TRP A 205 17.33 -31.08 24.58
N ALA A 206 16.49 -30.71 25.56
CA ALA A 206 15.34 -31.53 25.99
C ALA A 206 14.24 -31.67 24.91
N SER A 207 14.29 -30.86 23.84
CA SER A 207 13.29 -30.84 22.75
C SER A 207 13.83 -31.29 21.39
N ILE A 208 15.12 -31.60 21.28
CA ILE A 208 15.71 -32.11 20.04
C ILE A 208 15.51 -33.63 19.97
N SER A 209 15.14 -34.13 18.79
CA SER A 209 15.12 -35.56 18.47
C SER A 209 15.93 -35.78 17.20
N VAL A 210 17.05 -36.49 17.32
CA VAL A 210 17.89 -36.87 16.17
C VAL A 210 17.54 -38.30 15.77
N LYS A 211 17.36 -38.50 14.46
CA LYS A 211 17.12 -39.82 13.87
C LYS A 211 18.15 -40.10 12.79
N ILE A 212 18.80 -41.25 12.87
CA ILE A 212 19.78 -41.70 11.89
C ILE A 212 19.18 -42.84 11.07
N SER A 213 19.26 -42.73 9.74
CA SER A 213 18.95 -43.81 8.82
C SER A 213 20.20 -44.16 8.03
N VAL A 214 20.55 -45.45 8.02
CA VAL A 214 21.67 -45.98 7.23
C VAL A 214 21.09 -46.73 6.03
N ASN A 215 21.61 -46.45 4.84
CA ASN A 215 21.18 -47.10 3.59
C ASN A 215 19.65 -47.06 3.36
N ASN A 216 19.00 -45.96 3.74
CA ASN A 216 17.55 -45.76 3.65
C ASN A 216 16.72 -46.79 4.45
N GLY A 217 17.31 -47.42 5.47
CA GLY A 217 16.63 -48.32 6.40
C GLY A 217 15.77 -47.59 7.42
N ALA A 218 15.09 -48.36 8.29
CA ALA A 218 14.27 -47.81 9.36
C ALA A 218 15.13 -46.89 10.26
N PRO A 219 14.73 -45.62 10.46
CA PRO A 219 15.53 -44.69 11.25
C PRO A 219 15.53 -45.09 12.72
N VAL A 220 16.70 -45.02 13.35
CA VAL A 220 16.87 -45.15 14.79
C VAL A 220 16.90 -43.76 15.42
N THR A 221 16.18 -43.58 16.53
CA THR A 221 16.24 -42.35 17.31
C THR A 221 17.45 -42.43 18.23
N CYS A 222 18.29 -41.40 18.25
CA CYS A 222 19.40 -41.31 19.18
C CYS A 222 18.93 -40.80 20.55
N ASP A 223 19.60 -41.26 21.59
CA ASP A 223 19.43 -40.76 22.94
C ASP A 223 19.92 -39.32 23.03
N ASN A 224 19.18 -38.48 23.76
CA ASN A 224 19.62 -37.15 24.11
C ASN A 224 20.79 -37.21 25.12
N PRO A 225 21.60 -36.14 25.24
CA PRO A 225 22.71 -36.13 26.19
C PRO A 225 22.25 -36.50 27.62
N GLY A 226 22.90 -37.49 28.22
CA GLY A 226 22.58 -38.00 29.56
C GLY A 226 21.44 -39.03 29.64
N ALA A 227 20.80 -39.37 28.53
CA ALA A 227 19.88 -40.52 28.45
C ALA A 227 20.63 -41.83 28.10
N THR A 228 20.02 -42.98 28.39
CA THR A 228 20.59 -44.31 28.11
C THR A 228 19.53 -45.26 27.57
N GLY A 229 19.91 -46.15 26.65
CA GLY A 229 19.07 -47.23 26.12
C GLY A 229 18.84 -47.23 24.60
N GLY A 230 19.27 -46.19 23.89
CA GLY A 230 19.18 -46.03 22.45
C GLY A 230 20.35 -46.63 21.68
N SER A 231 20.17 -46.80 20.36
CA SER A 231 21.18 -47.39 19.45
C SER A 231 22.28 -46.42 19.02
N CYS A 232 22.11 -45.13 19.31
CA CYS A 232 23.09 -44.07 19.13
C CYS A 232 22.88 -43.03 20.24
N GLY A 233 23.94 -42.31 20.61
CA GLY A 233 23.87 -41.27 21.64
C GLY A 233 24.32 -39.92 21.09
N LEU A 234 23.61 -38.86 21.45
CA LEU A 234 24.04 -37.50 21.23
C LEU A 234 24.99 -37.09 22.35
N VAL A 235 26.17 -36.63 21.97
CA VAL A 235 27.18 -36.08 22.88
C VAL A 235 27.39 -34.63 22.49
N GLU A 236 27.20 -33.73 23.45
CA GLU A 236 27.54 -32.32 23.25
C GLU A 236 29.06 -32.18 23.11
N PHE A 237 29.48 -31.52 22.04
CA PHE A 237 30.88 -31.21 21.78
C PHE A 237 31.07 -29.70 21.94
N GLY A 238 31.47 -29.27 23.13
CA GLY A 238 31.64 -27.87 23.51
C GLY A 238 31.54 -27.65 25.01
#